data_AF-A0A0J9UEH8-F1
#
_entry.id   AF-A0A0J9UEH8-F1
#
_cell.length_a   1.000
_cell.length_b   1.000
_cell.length_c   1.000
_cell.angle_alpha   90.00
_cell.angle_beta   90.00
_cell.angle_gamma   90.00
#
_symmetry.space_group_name_H-M   'P 1'
#
loop_
_entity.id
_entity.type
_entity.pdbx_description
1 polymer ?
#
loop_
_entity_poly.entity_id
_entity_poly.type
_entity_poly.pdbx_seq_one_letter_code
_entity_poly.pdbx_strand_id
1 'polypeptide(L)'
;MATTIQQQEPHKTGFLDLPVEIRLEIYDQLLLTAPYTRCGRPCPEQKVHASLLRTNRQIHDEATDLLYGCNTFLSHPTLLTSFPRLRNWYGPVKESSIIPSIRRFHTQVRLDVDLPYDADAVTKAYSGLDELTIDVVQSMFLGVGYRNLRMFEGVRGVKKVNVTGSTTGFEDYVEWLKMSMMAEPGAKVPEYEPQQQAGWIQRLATVHY
;
A
#
# COMPACT_ATOMS: atom_id res chain seq x y z
N MET A 1 44.96 3.72 56.99
CA MET A 1 43.58 3.35 56.61
C MET A 1 43.55 3.32 55.09
N ALA A 2 43.52 2.13 54.50
CA ALA A 2 43.54 1.98 53.04
C ALA A 2 42.11 2.07 52.51
N THR A 3 41.85 3.09 51.70
CA THR A 3 40.56 3.32 51.05
C THR A 3 40.44 2.37 49.87
N THR A 4 39.70 1.28 50.03
CA THR A 4 39.39 0.35 48.94
C THR A 4 38.48 1.06 47.93
N ILE A 5 39.05 1.44 46.79
CA ILE A 5 38.29 1.91 45.62
C ILE A 5 37.58 0.68 45.06
N GLN A 6 36.27 0.57 45.32
CA GLN A 6 35.42 -0.42 44.64
C GLN A 6 35.35 -0.04 43.15
N GLN A 7 36.01 -0.83 42.31
CA GLN A 7 35.79 -0.78 40.86
C GLN A 7 34.36 -1.24 40.60
N GLN A 8 33.46 -0.32 40.23
CA GLN A 8 32.15 -0.67 39.68
C GLN A 8 32.37 -1.43 38.38
N GLU A 9 31.87 -2.66 38.29
CA GLU A 9 31.82 -3.39 37.02
C GLU A 9 31.03 -2.56 36.00
N PRO A 10 31.47 -2.51 34.72
CA PRO A 10 30.75 -1.77 33.70
C PRO A 10 29.33 -2.33 33.58
N HIS A 11 28.33 -1.48 33.82
CA HIS A 11 26.93 -1.86 33.64
C HIS A 11 26.74 -2.30 32.19
N LYS A 12 26.46 -3.59 31.98
CA LYS A 12 26.20 -4.13 30.63
C LYS A 12 24.85 -3.57 30.17
N THR A 13 24.89 -2.50 29.40
CA THR A 13 23.71 -1.95 28.71
C THR A 13 23.37 -2.84 27.53
N GLY A 14 22.18 -3.44 27.56
CA GLY A 14 21.60 -4.21 26.47
C GLY A 14 20.62 -3.37 25.63
N PHE A 15 20.20 -3.94 24.50
CA PHE A 15 19.26 -3.29 23.59
C PHE A 15 17.88 -3.00 24.23
N LEU A 16 17.41 -3.88 25.12
CA LEU A 16 16.12 -3.73 25.80
C LEU A 16 16.16 -2.70 26.95
N ASP A 17 17.36 -2.22 27.34
CA ASP A 17 17.50 -1.12 28.31
C ASP A 17 17.23 0.25 27.67
N LEU A 18 17.18 0.32 26.33
CA LEU A 18 16.80 1.52 25.60
C LEU A 18 15.30 1.81 25.80
N PRO A 19 14.86 3.07 25.90
CA PRO A 19 13.44 3.42 25.84
C PRO A 19 12.78 2.87 24.57
N VAL A 20 11.48 2.55 24.66
CA VAL A 20 10.73 1.93 23.55
C VAL A 20 10.74 2.81 22.30
N GLU A 21 10.71 4.13 22.47
CA GLU A 21 10.73 5.12 21.38
C GLU A 21 12.00 4.98 20.54
N ILE A 22 13.16 4.78 21.20
CA ILE A 22 14.44 4.57 20.53
C ILE A 22 14.48 3.21 19.84
N ARG A 23 13.88 2.18 20.45
CA ARG A 23 13.79 0.85 19.80
C ARG A 23 12.91 0.90 18.55
N LEU A 24 11.77 1.60 18.60
CA LEU A 24 10.88 1.78 17.46
C LEU A 24 11.58 2.53 16.32
N GLU A 25 12.38 3.55 16.61
CA GLU A 25 13.19 4.25 15.59
C GLU A 25 14.20 3.29 14.94
N ILE A 26 14.86 2.45 15.73
CA ILE A 26 15.77 1.43 15.19
C ILE A 26 15.02 0.41 14.32
N TYR A 27 13.82 0.01 14.72
CA TYR A 27 12.98 -0.89 13.91
C TYR A 27 12.53 -0.24 12.61
N ASP A 28 12.22 1.05 12.62
CA ASP A 28 11.80 1.81 11.44
C ASP A 28 12.86 1.71 10.33
N GLN A 29 14.12 1.98 10.71
CA GLN A 29 15.28 1.92 9.80
C GLN A 29 15.55 0.51 9.25
N LEU A 30 15.17 -0.54 9.98
CA LEU A 30 15.45 -1.94 9.63
C LEU A 30 14.31 -2.63 8.88
N LEU A 31 13.07 -2.20 9.11
CA LEU A 31 11.86 -2.91 8.68
C LEU A 31 11.04 -2.14 7.65
N LEU A 32 11.15 -0.81 7.58
CA LEU A 32 10.42 -0.04 6.59
C LEU A 32 11.19 0.05 5.28
N THR A 33 10.43 0.00 4.19
CA THR A 33 10.92 0.22 2.83
C THR A 33 10.40 1.54 2.30
N ALA A 34 11.21 2.22 1.49
CA ALA A 34 10.77 3.42 0.80
C ALA A 34 9.49 3.13 -0.02
N PRO A 35 8.54 4.08 -0.15
CA PRO A 35 7.30 3.87 -0.88
C PRO A 35 7.51 3.22 -2.26
N TYR A 36 6.59 2.34 -2.66
CA TYR A 36 6.71 1.66 -3.95
C TYR A 36 6.64 2.67 -5.11
N THR A 37 7.67 2.68 -5.95
CA THR A 37 7.71 3.45 -7.20
C THR A 37 8.00 2.50 -8.36
N ARG A 38 7.22 2.57 -9.44
CA ARG A 38 7.39 1.70 -10.63
C ARG A 38 8.80 1.78 -11.24
N CYS A 39 9.43 2.95 -11.15
CA CYS A 39 10.73 3.25 -11.77
C CYS A 39 11.92 3.04 -10.82
N GLY A 40 11.70 2.60 -9.59
CA GLY A 40 12.77 2.31 -8.65
C GLY A 40 13.53 1.06 -9.10
N ARG A 41 14.81 1.19 -9.45
CA ARG A 41 15.70 0.02 -9.48
C ARG A 41 15.67 -0.63 -8.09
N PRO A 42 15.71 -1.97 -7.98
CA PRO A 42 15.92 -2.62 -6.69
C PRO A 42 17.20 -2.04 -6.08
N CYS A 43 17.07 -1.23 -5.04
CA CYS A 43 18.24 -0.76 -4.33
C CYS A 43 18.65 -1.91 -3.40
N PRO A 44 19.84 -2.53 -3.57
CA PRO A 44 20.27 -3.65 -2.73
C PRO A 44 20.38 -3.28 -1.25
N GLU A 45 20.40 -1.98 -0.93
CA GLU A 45 20.36 -1.42 0.43
C GLU A 45 18.97 -1.45 1.07
N GLN A 46 17.89 -1.61 0.30
CA GLN A 46 16.50 -1.66 0.81
C GLN A 46 16.07 -3.08 1.18
N LYS A 47 16.94 -3.80 1.90
CA LYS A 47 16.58 -5.13 2.43
C LYS A 47 15.88 -4.97 3.77
N VAL A 48 14.71 -5.59 3.90
CA VAL A 48 14.04 -5.73 5.18
C VAL A 48 14.71 -6.81 6.02
N HIS A 49 15.06 -6.46 7.26
CA HIS A 49 15.71 -7.35 8.22
C HIS A 49 14.70 -8.09 9.11
N ALA A 50 13.74 -8.79 8.49
CA ALA A 50 12.64 -9.49 9.19
C ALA A 50 13.10 -10.60 10.15
N SER A 51 14.36 -11.07 10.06
CA SER A 51 14.94 -12.01 11.03
C SER A 51 14.96 -11.46 12.46
N LEU A 52 14.91 -10.13 12.62
CA LEU A 52 14.80 -9.46 13.91
C LEU A 52 13.59 -9.94 14.73
N LEU A 53 12.46 -10.20 14.06
CA LEU A 53 11.22 -10.68 14.68
C LEU A 53 11.35 -12.07 15.33
N ARG A 54 12.44 -12.80 15.06
CA ARG A 54 12.72 -14.12 15.62
C ARG A 54 13.63 -14.09 16.84
N THR A 55 14.06 -12.91 17.29
CA THR A 55 15.05 -12.78 18.37
C THR A 55 14.44 -12.95 19.76
N ASN A 56 13.33 -12.25 20.05
CA ASN A 56 12.61 -12.30 21.32
C ASN A 56 11.13 -11.92 21.12
N ARG A 57 10.24 -12.37 22.01
CA ARG A 57 8.82 -11.99 22.08
C ARG A 57 8.59 -10.48 22.16
N GLN A 58 9.33 -9.77 23.01
CA GLN A 58 9.15 -8.32 23.13
C GLN A 58 9.44 -7.59 21.80
N ILE A 59 10.54 -7.96 21.13
CA ILE A 59 10.92 -7.40 19.82
C ILE A 59 9.88 -7.80 18.76
N HIS A 60 9.39 -9.04 18.82
CA HIS A 60 8.32 -9.50 17.95
C HIS A 60 7.06 -8.64 18.09
N ASP A 61 6.58 -8.45 19.31
CA ASP A 61 5.34 -7.72 19.60
C ASP A 61 5.46 -6.23 19.23
N GLU A 62 6.60 -5.60 19.52
CA GLU A 62 6.85 -4.19 19.19
C GLU A 62 6.98 -3.95 17.67
N ALA A 63 7.60 -4.88 16.93
CA ALA A 63 8.02 -4.64 15.55
C ALA A 63 7.09 -5.27 14.48
N THR A 64 6.18 -6.16 14.85
CA THR A 64 5.29 -6.84 13.89
C THR A 64 4.35 -5.86 13.18
N ASP A 65 3.73 -4.92 13.90
CA ASP A 65 2.84 -3.92 13.28
C ASP A 65 3.63 -2.94 12.39
N LEU A 66 4.88 -2.62 12.75
CA LEU A 66 5.75 -1.80 11.87
C LEU A 66 6.02 -2.52 10.54
N LEU A 67 6.40 -3.80 10.57
CA LEU A 67 6.68 -4.52 9.34
C LEU A 67 5.43 -4.65 8.46
N TYR A 68 4.32 -5.14 9.01
CA TYR A 68 3.15 -5.51 8.21
C TYR A 68 2.13 -4.38 8.05
N GLY A 69 1.92 -3.57 9.08
CA GLY A 69 0.98 -2.45 9.08
C GLY A 69 1.52 -1.20 8.40
N CYS A 70 2.83 -0.93 8.51
CA CYS A 70 3.40 0.31 7.96
C CYS A 70 3.96 0.19 6.53
N ASN A 71 4.40 -0.98 6.10
CA ASN A 71 4.86 -1.16 4.72
C ASN A 71 3.69 -1.29 3.72
N THR A 72 3.93 -0.87 2.48
CA THR A 72 2.99 -1.12 1.37
C THR A 72 3.32 -2.45 0.69
N PHE A 73 2.34 -3.34 0.61
CA PHE A 73 2.46 -4.64 -0.04
C PHE A 73 1.85 -4.63 -1.44
N LEU A 74 2.43 -5.41 -2.33
CA LEU A 74 1.92 -5.68 -3.67
C LEU A 74 0.83 -6.74 -3.59
N SER A 75 -0.33 -6.42 -4.17
CA SER A 75 -1.40 -7.37 -4.39
C SER A 75 -1.03 -8.38 -5.48
N HIS A 76 -1.50 -9.61 -5.33
CA HIS A 76 -1.37 -10.59 -6.39
C HIS A 76 -2.34 -10.26 -7.54
N PRO A 77 -1.94 -10.37 -8.82
CA PRO A 77 -2.78 -10.00 -9.96
C PRO A 77 -4.06 -10.83 -10.09
N THR A 78 -4.15 -11.98 -9.42
CA THR A 78 -5.35 -12.85 -9.43
C THR A 78 -5.95 -13.05 -8.05
N LEU A 79 -5.12 -13.07 -7.01
CA LEU A 79 -5.54 -13.44 -5.64
C LEU A 79 -5.69 -12.21 -4.73
N LEU A 80 -5.52 -11.01 -5.30
CA LEU A 80 -5.66 -9.72 -4.63
C LEU A 80 -4.84 -9.67 -3.34
N THR A 81 -5.47 -9.40 -2.20
CA THR A 81 -4.82 -9.29 -0.89
C THR A 81 -4.55 -10.63 -0.20
N SER A 82 -5.02 -11.75 -0.76
CA SER A 82 -4.85 -13.08 -0.15
C SER A 82 -3.44 -13.67 -0.31
N PHE A 83 -2.62 -13.10 -1.21
CA PHE A 83 -1.27 -13.57 -1.47
C PHE A 83 -0.28 -12.41 -1.64
N PRO A 84 -0.10 -11.59 -0.59
CA PRO A 84 0.59 -10.32 -0.70
C PRO A 84 2.11 -10.52 -0.76
N ARG A 85 2.80 -9.60 -1.44
CA ARG A 85 4.26 -9.58 -1.53
C ARG A 85 4.80 -8.22 -1.13
N LEU A 86 5.84 -8.16 -0.32
CA LEU A 86 6.43 -6.86 0.03
C LEU A 86 7.05 -6.18 -1.21
N ARG A 87 7.76 -6.95 -2.03
CA ARG A 87 8.32 -6.53 -3.34
C ARG A 87 8.34 -7.71 -4.30
N ASN A 88 8.56 -7.42 -5.58
CA ASN A 88 8.66 -8.43 -6.64
C ASN A 88 9.78 -9.47 -6.41
N TRP A 89 10.85 -9.09 -5.71
CA TRP A 89 11.97 -9.99 -5.36
C TRP A 89 11.79 -10.73 -4.03
N TYR A 90 10.74 -10.43 -3.25
CA TYR A 90 10.41 -11.19 -2.06
C TYR A 90 9.40 -12.29 -2.36
N GLY A 91 9.50 -13.37 -1.58
CA GLY A 91 8.45 -14.38 -1.53
C GLY A 91 7.14 -13.79 -1.00
N PRO A 92 6.00 -14.39 -1.35
CA PRO A 92 4.70 -14.01 -0.81
C PRO A 92 4.62 -14.33 0.69
N VAL A 93 3.88 -13.52 1.44
CA VAL A 93 3.53 -13.81 2.83
C VAL A 93 2.49 -14.93 2.82
N LYS A 94 2.80 -16.04 3.49
CA LYS A 94 1.96 -17.25 3.54
C LYS A 94 1.21 -17.40 4.86
N GLU A 95 1.65 -16.67 5.88
CA GLU A 95 1.11 -16.76 7.24
C GLU A 95 -0.26 -16.09 7.30
N SER A 96 -1.33 -16.89 7.43
CA SER A 96 -2.71 -16.38 7.41
C SER A 96 -3.07 -15.50 8.59
N SER A 97 -2.39 -15.68 9.74
CA SER A 97 -2.57 -14.85 10.94
C SER A 97 -2.07 -13.41 10.75
N ILE A 98 -1.11 -13.21 9.85
CA ILE A 98 -0.45 -11.92 9.62
C ILE A 98 -1.06 -11.13 8.46
N ILE A 99 -1.66 -11.81 7.47
CA ILE A 99 -2.30 -11.16 6.32
C ILE A 99 -3.29 -10.06 6.75
N PRO A 100 -4.15 -10.25 7.78
CA PRO A 100 -5.05 -9.19 8.25
C PRO A 100 -4.36 -7.95 8.81
N SER A 101 -3.12 -8.06 9.29
CA SER A 101 -2.32 -6.93 9.77
C SER A 101 -1.81 -6.04 8.64
N ILE A 102 -1.81 -6.55 7.40
CA ILE A 102 -1.39 -5.80 6.22
C ILE A 102 -2.52 -4.88 5.78
N ARG A 103 -2.32 -3.57 5.97
CA ARG A 103 -3.35 -2.55 5.75
C ARG A 103 -3.05 -1.60 4.60
N ARG A 104 -1.88 -1.72 3.96
CA ARG A 104 -1.43 -0.83 2.88
C ARG A 104 -1.09 -1.64 1.64
N PHE A 105 -1.77 -1.37 0.54
CA PHE A 105 -1.66 -2.14 -0.69
C PHE A 105 -1.37 -1.29 -1.91
N HIS A 106 -0.60 -1.87 -2.83
CA HIS A 106 -0.41 -1.40 -4.18
C HIS A 106 -0.86 -2.50 -5.14
N THR A 107 -1.77 -2.17 -6.05
CA THR A 107 -2.33 -3.11 -7.01
C THR A 107 -2.25 -2.53 -8.42
N GLN A 108 -1.90 -3.38 -9.40
CA GLN A 108 -1.87 -3.00 -10.80
C GLN A 108 -3.11 -3.50 -11.52
N VAL A 109 -3.75 -2.60 -12.26
CA VAL A 109 -4.97 -2.88 -13.01
C VAL A 109 -4.72 -2.62 -14.49
N ARG A 110 -4.81 -3.69 -15.29
CA ARG A 110 -4.82 -3.62 -16.76
C ARG A 110 -6.20 -3.16 -17.21
N LEU A 111 -6.26 -2.15 -18.07
CA LEU A 111 -7.51 -1.65 -18.64
C LEU A 111 -7.94 -2.37 -19.93
N ASP A 112 -6.98 -3.01 -20.59
CA ASP A 112 -7.08 -3.55 -21.94
C ASP A 112 -7.22 -5.08 -21.99
N VAL A 113 -7.39 -5.73 -20.84
CA VAL A 113 -7.55 -7.18 -20.70
C VAL A 113 -8.67 -7.46 -19.72
N ASP A 114 -9.40 -8.56 -19.92
CA ASP A 114 -10.39 -9.01 -18.95
C ASP A 114 -9.72 -9.43 -17.64
N LEU A 115 -10.30 -9.02 -16.52
CA LEU A 115 -9.75 -9.28 -15.20
C LEU A 115 -10.16 -10.67 -14.70
N PRO A 116 -9.27 -11.40 -14.01
CA PRO A 116 -9.55 -12.75 -13.54
C PRO A 116 -10.32 -12.78 -12.20
N TYR A 117 -10.94 -11.67 -11.81
CA TYR A 117 -11.66 -11.48 -10.56
C TYR A 117 -12.88 -10.58 -10.77
N ASP A 118 -13.87 -10.70 -9.88
CA ASP A 118 -15.10 -9.92 -9.89
C ASP A 118 -15.06 -8.74 -8.91
N ALA A 119 -16.08 -7.88 -8.98
CA ALA A 119 -16.21 -6.71 -8.13
C ALA A 119 -16.41 -7.05 -6.64
N ASP A 120 -17.05 -8.18 -6.34
CA ASP A 120 -17.29 -8.63 -4.96
C ASP A 120 -15.97 -9.04 -4.28
N ALA A 121 -15.10 -9.75 -5.01
CA ALA A 121 -13.76 -10.11 -4.55
C ALA A 121 -12.90 -8.86 -4.31
N VAL A 122 -12.95 -7.87 -5.19
CA VAL A 122 -12.24 -6.59 -5.03
C VAL A 122 -12.76 -5.83 -3.80
N THR A 123 -14.07 -5.75 -3.65
CA THR A 123 -14.72 -5.09 -2.50
C THR A 123 -14.29 -5.73 -1.18
N LYS A 124 -14.33 -7.06 -1.11
CA LYS A 124 -13.88 -7.82 0.06
C LYS A 124 -12.40 -7.65 0.33
N ALA A 125 -11.58 -7.59 -0.72
CA ALA A 125 -10.13 -7.55 -0.60
C ALA A 125 -9.59 -6.21 -0.11
N TYR A 126 -10.21 -5.09 -0.51
CA TYR A 126 -9.63 -3.76 -0.32
C TYR A 126 -10.42 -2.81 0.58
N SER A 127 -11.63 -3.18 1.03
CA SER A 127 -12.38 -2.32 1.96
C SER A 127 -11.71 -2.25 3.33
N GLY A 128 -11.78 -1.07 3.96
CA GLY A 128 -11.23 -0.85 5.31
C GLY A 128 -9.70 -0.73 5.41
N LEU A 129 -9.00 -0.63 4.27
CA LEU A 129 -7.54 -0.47 4.25
C LEU A 129 -7.10 0.93 4.71
N ASP A 130 -5.87 1.02 5.23
CA ASP A 130 -5.27 2.32 5.57
C ASP A 130 -4.81 3.07 4.32
N GLU A 131 -4.22 2.37 3.35
CA GLU A 131 -3.80 2.99 2.09
C GLU A 131 -3.97 2.01 0.91
N LEU A 132 -4.57 2.48 -0.18
CA LEU A 132 -4.64 1.74 -1.43
C LEU A 132 -4.10 2.59 -2.58
N THR A 133 -3.11 2.07 -3.29
CA THR A 133 -2.64 2.62 -4.55
C THR A 133 -3.06 1.74 -5.71
N ILE A 134 -3.86 2.28 -6.63
CA ILE A 134 -4.30 1.62 -7.86
C ILE A 134 -3.49 2.14 -9.02
N ASP A 135 -2.83 1.21 -9.69
CA ASP A 135 -1.82 1.49 -10.67
C ASP A 135 -2.30 1.05 -12.05
N VAL A 136 -2.73 2.01 -12.85
CA VAL A 136 -3.48 1.75 -14.07
C VAL A 136 -2.54 1.64 -15.27
N VAL A 137 -2.69 0.57 -16.05
CA VAL A 137 -1.84 0.27 -17.21
C VAL A 137 -2.66 -0.15 -18.42
N GLN A 138 -2.19 0.22 -19.61
CA GLN A 138 -2.73 -0.17 -20.91
C GLN A 138 -1.58 -0.34 -21.89
N SER A 139 -1.72 -1.20 -22.90
CA SER A 139 -0.70 -1.38 -23.94
C SER A 139 -0.69 -0.27 -24.99
N MET A 140 -1.84 0.33 -25.31
CA MET A 140 -1.95 1.45 -26.26
C MET A 140 -2.32 2.74 -25.54
N PHE A 141 -1.68 3.85 -25.89
CA PHE A 141 -2.02 5.17 -25.33
C PHE A 141 -3.42 5.59 -25.79
N LEU A 142 -4.29 5.96 -24.84
CA LEU A 142 -5.70 6.34 -25.07
C LEU A 142 -6.55 5.28 -25.77
N GLY A 143 -6.17 4.00 -25.68
CA GLY A 143 -6.89 2.92 -26.36
C GLY A 143 -8.15 2.44 -25.63
N VAL A 144 -8.24 2.64 -24.31
CA VAL A 144 -9.29 2.07 -23.46
C VAL A 144 -9.73 3.01 -22.35
N GLY A 145 -11.00 2.92 -21.97
CA GLY A 145 -11.59 3.69 -20.88
C GLY A 145 -11.48 3.03 -19.51
N TYR A 146 -12.30 3.47 -18.56
CA TYR A 146 -12.26 3.07 -17.15
C TYR A 146 -13.05 1.80 -16.79
N ARG A 147 -13.49 1.00 -17.77
CA ARG A 147 -14.37 -0.18 -17.57
C ARG A 147 -13.90 -1.08 -16.43
N ASN A 148 -12.61 -1.40 -16.41
CA ASN A 148 -12.03 -2.30 -15.41
C ASN A 148 -11.91 -1.68 -14.02
N LEU A 149 -11.88 -0.34 -13.91
CA LEU A 149 -11.90 0.35 -12.63
C LEU A 149 -13.28 0.30 -11.96
N ARG A 150 -14.34 -0.03 -12.70
CA ARG A 150 -15.68 -0.23 -12.11
C ARG A 150 -15.71 -1.35 -11.08
N MET A 151 -14.79 -2.32 -11.18
CA MET A 151 -14.64 -3.39 -10.17
C MET A 151 -14.34 -2.85 -8.76
N PHE A 152 -13.82 -1.61 -8.64
CA PHE A 152 -13.49 -0.98 -7.37
C PHE A 152 -14.62 -0.11 -6.80
N GLU A 153 -15.73 0.08 -7.53
CA GLU A 153 -16.83 0.96 -7.12
C GLU A 153 -17.52 0.53 -5.83
N GLY A 154 -17.41 -0.74 -5.43
CA GLY A 154 -17.96 -1.27 -4.18
C GLY A 154 -17.05 -1.12 -2.96
N VAL A 155 -15.76 -0.81 -3.15
CA VAL A 155 -14.78 -0.70 -2.06
C VAL A 155 -15.11 0.51 -1.18
N ARG A 156 -15.09 0.37 0.15
CA ARG A 156 -15.40 1.47 1.09
C ARG A 156 -14.43 1.50 2.28
N GLY A 157 -14.41 2.62 3.00
CA GLY A 157 -13.68 2.78 4.27
C GLY A 157 -12.17 2.80 4.13
N VAL A 158 -11.63 3.10 2.94
CA VAL A 158 -10.18 3.23 2.74
C VAL A 158 -9.73 4.61 3.20
N LYS A 159 -8.75 4.71 4.11
CA LYS A 159 -8.35 6.03 4.65
C LYS A 159 -7.64 6.92 3.63
N LYS A 160 -6.91 6.32 2.69
CA LYS A 160 -6.18 7.04 1.64
C LYS A 160 -6.16 6.25 0.33
N VAL A 161 -6.59 6.87 -0.77
CA VAL A 161 -6.60 6.24 -2.09
C VAL A 161 -5.79 7.07 -3.09
N ASN A 162 -4.84 6.41 -3.75
CA ASN A 162 -4.07 6.98 -4.85
C ASN A 162 -4.38 6.20 -6.12
N VAL A 163 -4.63 6.90 -7.24
CA VAL A 163 -4.79 6.27 -8.56
C VAL A 163 -3.79 6.91 -9.50
N THR A 164 -2.92 6.10 -10.11
CA THR A 164 -1.79 6.56 -10.94
C THR A 164 -1.74 5.82 -12.27
N GLY A 165 -0.92 6.32 -13.21
CA GLY A 165 -0.70 5.69 -14.51
C GLY A 165 -1.65 6.22 -15.58
N SER A 166 -2.17 5.34 -16.42
CA SER A 166 -2.94 5.67 -17.62
C SER A 166 -4.38 6.11 -17.29
N THR A 167 -4.54 7.32 -16.76
CA THR A 167 -5.82 7.90 -16.32
C THR A 167 -6.39 8.94 -17.29
N THR A 168 -5.66 9.26 -18.37
CA THR A 168 -6.02 10.32 -19.31
C THR A 168 -7.36 10.04 -20.01
N GLY A 169 -8.27 11.00 -19.97
CA GLY A 169 -9.59 10.93 -20.63
C GLY A 169 -10.76 10.50 -19.72
N PHE A 170 -10.50 10.16 -18.46
CA PHE A 170 -11.53 9.82 -17.47
C PHE A 170 -11.12 10.24 -16.04
N GLU A 171 -10.40 11.34 -15.93
CA GLU A 171 -9.89 11.90 -14.68
C GLU A 171 -11.03 12.20 -13.69
N ASP A 172 -12.15 12.72 -14.19
CA ASP A 172 -13.35 12.99 -13.39
C ASP A 172 -13.90 11.71 -12.71
N TYR A 173 -13.87 10.59 -13.44
CA TYR A 173 -14.26 9.29 -12.89
C TYR A 173 -13.26 8.80 -11.83
N VAL A 174 -11.96 9.04 -12.03
CA VAL A 174 -10.92 8.67 -11.05
C VAL A 174 -11.09 9.44 -9.74
N GLU A 175 -11.36 10.74 -9.81
CA GLU A 175 -11.61 11.55 -8.62
C GLU A 175 -12.88 11.12 -7.88
N TRP A 176 -13.97 10.89 -8.62
CA TRP A 176 -15.18 10.31 -8.02
C TRP A 176 -14.91 8.94 -7.39
N LEU A 177 -14.15 8.06 -8.05
CA LEU A 177 -13.83 6.74 -7.53
C LEU A 177 -13.02 6.82 -6.23
N LYS A 178 -12.02 7.71 -6.14
CA LYS A 178 -11.29 7.95 -4.89
C LYS A 178 -12.23 8.36 -3.75
N MET A 179 -13.10 9.34 -4.00
CA MET A 179 -14.08 9.80 -3.01
C MET A 179 -15.03 8.67 -2.59
N SER A 180 -15.51 7.88 -3.55
CA SER A 180 -16.38 6.72 -3.33
C SER A 180 -15.70 5.70 -2.43
N MET A 181 -14.43 5.39 -2.68
CA MET A 181 -13.65 4.41 -1.92
C MET A 181 -13.29 4.86 -0.51
N MET A 182 -13.13 6.16 -0.31
CA MET A 182 -12.85 6.76 1.00
C MET A 182 -14.11 7.01 1.84
N ALA A 183 -15.30 6.84 1.25
CA ALA A 183 -16.55 6.98 1.99
C ALA A 183 -16.71 5.87 3.05
N GLU A 184 -17.43 6.19 4.13
CA GLU A 184 -17.70 5.26 5.22
C GLU A 184 -18.40 3.96 4.72
N PRO A 185 -18.16 2.81 5.38
CA PRO A 185 -18.87 1.58 5.06
C PRO A 185 -20.39 1.75 5.11
N GLY A 186 -21.07 1.41 4.02
CA GLY A 186 -22.54 1.53 3.90
C GLY A 186 -23.05 2.93 3.53
N ALA A 187 -22.18 3.93 3.34
CA ALA A 187 -22.57 5.24 2.85
C ALA A 187 -23.16 5.14 1.43
N LYS A 188 -24.26 5.85 1.19
CA LYS A 188 -24.84 6.01 -0.15
C LYS A 188 -24.00 7.02 -0.93
N VAL A 189 -23.12 6.52 -1.79
CA VAL A 189 -22.37 7.34 -2.73
C VAL A 189 -23.22 7.51 -3.99
N PRO A 190 -23.42 8.73 -4.52
CA PRO A 190 -24.13 8.92 -5.78
C PRO A 190 -23.41 8.20 -6.91
N GLU A 191 -24.17 7.61 -7.82
CA GLU A 191 -23.62 6.99 -9.03
C GLU A 191 -22.85 8.03 -9.84
N TYR A 192 -21.77 7.60 -10.50
CA TYR A 192 -21.03 8.48 -11.38
C TYR A 192 -21.87 8.79 -12.62
N GLU A 193 -22.35 10.02 -12.73
CA GLU A 193 -22.89 10.54 -13.98
C GLU A 193 -21.76 11.20 -14.77
N PRO A 194 -21.40 10.66 -15.95
CA PRO A 194 -20.47 11.34 -16.83
C PRO A 194 -21.06 12.70 -17.16
N GLN A 195 -20.44 13.79 -16.70
CA GLN A 195 -20.74 15.09 -17.28
C GLN A 195 -20.53 14.95 -18.77
N GLN A 196 -21.55 15.27 -19.57
CA GLN A 196 -21.44 15.30 -21.03
C GLN A 196 -20.23 16.16 -21.35
N GLN A 197 -19.11 15.52 -21.66
CA GLN A 197 -17.92 16.22 -22.06
C GLN A 197 -18.29 16.91 -23.37
N ALA A 198 -18.38 18.25 -23.32
CA ALA A 198 -18.14 19.08 -24.49
C ALA A 198 -17.00 18.42 -25.25
N GLY A 199 -17.32 17.89 -26.43
CA GLY A 199 -16.47 16.92 -27.12
C GLY A 199 -15.03 17.42 -27.14
N TRP A 200 -14.06 16.53 -26.97
CA TRP A 200 -12.62 16.83 -26.98
C TRP A 200 -12.17 17.83 -28.08
N ILE A 201 -12.90 17.91 -29.19
CA ILE A 201 -12.79 18.94 -30.24
C ILE A 201 -12.92 20.38 -29.68
N GLN A 202 -13.87 20.66 -28.78
CA GLN A 202 -14.04 21.96 -28.12
C GLN A 202 -12.90 22.26 -27.13
N ARG A 203 -12.37 21.25 -26.41
CA ARG A 203 -11.25 21.46 -25.47
C ARG A 203 -9.94 21.76 -26.21
N LEU A 204 -9.67 21.11 -27.34
CA LEU A 204 -8.53 21.45 -28.20
C LEU A 204 -8.70 22.81 -28.88
N ALA A 205 -9.92 23.21 -29.23
CA ALA A 205 -10.21 24.54 -29.78
C ALA A 205 -10.01 25.69 -28.76
N THR A 206 -9.95 25.38 -27.46
CA THR A 206 -9.74 26.39 -26.40
C THR A 206 -8.26 26.61 -26.09
N VAL A 207 -7.36 25.73 -26.56
CA VAL A 207 -5.90 25.93 -26.48
C VAL A 207 -5.47 26.77 -27.67
N HIS A 208 -5.74 28.08 -27.62
CA HIS A 208 -5.17 29.04 -28.55
C HIS A 208 -3.69 29.31 -28.21
N TYR A 209 -2.83 29.21 -29.22
CA TYR A 209 -1.51 29.86 -29.26
C TYR A 209 -1.65 31.38 -29.26
#